data_AF-A0A7I9WHF0-F1
#
_entry.id   AF-A0A7I9WHF0-F1
#
_cell.length_a   1.000
_cell.length_b   1.000
_cell.length_c   1.000
_cell.angle_alpha   90.00
_cell.angle_beta   90.00
_cell.angle_gamma   90.00
#
_symmetry.space_group_name_H-M   'P 1'
#
loop_
_entity.id
_entity.type
_entity.pdbx_description
1 polymer ?
#
loop_
_entity_poly.entity_id
_entity_poly.type
_entity_poly.pdbx_seq_one_letter_code
_entity_poly.pdbx_strand_id
1 'polypeptide(L)'
;MFLPVPTGGTTGALMTVLTAVVAIMLISAIWVYHDASASAERGRPIISSVGSLQLKKPVAWFLAVLLLWEMCLPLYITSRSQA
;
A
#
# COMPACT_ATOMS: atom_id res chain seq x y z
N MET A 1 -5.64 -22.49 10.19
CA MET A 1 -4.43 -23.16 10.71
C MET A 1 -3.27 -22.21 10.49
N PHE A 2 -2.92 -21.39 11.49
CA PHE A 2 -1.75 -20.51 11.42
C PHE A 2 -0.56 -21.32 11.92
N LEU A 3 0.39 -21.61 11.03
CA LEU A 3 1.61 -22.33 11.39
C LEU A 3 2.46 -21.48 12.35
N PRO A 4 3.04 -22.06 13.40
CA PRO A 4 4.04 -21.36 14.20
C PRO A 4 5.31 -21.21 13.35
N VAL A 5 5.62 -19.99 12.92
CA VAL A 5 6.89 -19.69 12.25
C VAL A 5 7.99 -19.75 13.31
N PRO A 6 8.96 -20.67 13.21
CA PRO A 6 10.08 -20.71 14.14
C PRO A 6 11.02 -19.55 13.80
N THR A 7 10.94 -18.45 14.56
CA THR A 7 11.93 -17.37 14.52
C THR A 7 13.21 -17.82 15.21
N GLY A 8 13.97 -18.70 14.57
CA GLY A 8 15.36 -18.97 14.93
C GLY A 8 16.24 -17.79 14.53
N GLY A 9 16.17 -16.68 15.27
CA GLY A 9 17.05 -15.52 15.10
C GLY A 9 16.38 -14.23 14.61
N THR A 10 16.90 -13.09 15.07
CA THR A 10 16.45 -11.71 14.77
C THR A 10 16.26 -11.47 13.27
N THR A 11 17.12 -12.04 12.43
CA THR A 11 17.02 -11.95 10.95
C THR A 11 15.74 -12.61 10.41
N GLY A 12 15.35 -13.77 10.93
CA GLY A 12 14.13 -14.46 10.50
C GLY A 12 12.86 -13.70 10.86
N ALA A 13 12.84 -13.11 12.06
CA ALA A 13 11.74 -12.23 12.48
C ALA A 13 11.65 -10.98 11.60
N LEU A 14 12.79 -10.33 11.32
CA LEU A 14 12.84 -9.15 10.45
C LEU A 14 12.34 -9.47 9.04
N MET A 15 12.79 -10.58 8.44
CA MET A 15 12.34 -11.00 7.11
C MET A 15 10.84 -11.29 7.07
N THR A 16 10.29 -11.89 8.13
CA THR A 16 8.86 -12.15 8.24
C THR A 16 8.06 -10.85 8.27
N VAL A 17 8.50 -9.89 9.09
CA VAL A 17 7.85 -8.57 9.20
C VAL A 17 7.93 -7.83 7.86
N LEU A 18 9.11 -7.77 7.24
CA LEU A 18 9.29 -7.13 5.93
C LEU A 18 8.39 -7.76 4.87
N THR A 19 8.34 -9.09 4.81
CA THR A 19 7.47 -9.81 3.86
C THR A 19 6.00 -9.48 4.11
N ALA A 20 5.57 -9.45 5.37
CA ALA A 20 4.20 -9.10 5.72
C ALA A 20 3.85 -7.66 5.33
N VAL A 21 4.76 -6.70 5.56
CA VAL A 21 4.57 -5.29 5.18
C VAL A 21 4.44 -5.15 3.67
N VAL A 22 5.33 -5.78 2.89
CA VAL A 22 5.27 -5.77 1.42
C VAL A 22 3.98 -6.42 0.93
N ALA A 23 3.56 -7.54 1.52
CA ALA A 23 2.31 -8.21 1.16
C ALA A 23 1.09 -7.31 1.41
N ILE A 24 1.02 -6.65 2.58
CA ILE A 24 -0.07 -5.71 2.90
C ILE A 24 -0.09 -4.54 1.92
N MET A 25 1.07 -3.96 1.61
CA MET A 25 1.20 -2.90 0.62
C MET A 25 0.62 -3.33 -0.73
N LEU A 26 1.06 -4.46 -1.27
CA LEU A 26 0.60 -4.96 -2.57
C LEU A 26 -0.88 -5.32 -2.58
N ILE A 27 -1.37 -6.03 -1.55
CA ILE A 27 -2.79 -6.39 -1.42
C ILE A 27 -3.65 -5.14 -1.39
N SER A 28 -3.24 -4.11 -0.64
CA SER A 28 -3.99 -2.85 -0.57
C SER A 28 -4.05 -2.12 -1.91
N ALA A 29 -2.92 -2.05 -2.64
CA ALA A 29 -2.87 -1.41 -3.95
C ALA A 29 -3.73 -2.16 -4.98
N ILE A 30 -3.64 -3.49 -5.02
CA ILE A 30 -4.44 -4.35 -5.90
C ILE A 30 -5.93 -4.20 -5.57
N TRP A 31 -6.30 -4.21 -4.30
CA TRP A 31 -7.68 -4.02 -3.88
C TRP A 31 -8.24 -2.67 -4.34
N VAL A 32 -7.50 -1.58 -4.14
CA VAL A 32 -7.90 -0.24 -4.61
C VAL A 32 -8.04 -0.19 -6.13
N TYR A 33 -7.15 -0.84 -6.88
CA TYR A 33 -7.27 -0.95 -8.33
C TYR A 33 -8.58 -1.63 -8.74
N HIS A 34 -8.89 -2.78 -8.13
CA HIS A 34 -10.11 -3.52 -8.41
C HIS A 34 -11.37 -2.74 -8.04
N ASP A 35 -11.38 -2.08 -6.90
CA ASP A 35 -12.50 -1.25 -6.46
C ASP A 35 -12.75 -0.06 -7.41
N ALA A 36 -11.68 0.65 -7.80
CA ALA A 36 -11.76 1.75 -8.75
C ALA A 36 -12.21 1.28 -10.14
N SER A 37 -11.75 0.11 -10.58
CA SER A 37 -12.15 -0.50 -11.84
C SER A 37 -13.64 -0.88 -11.83
N ALA A 38 -14.07 -1.60 -10.79
CA ALA A 38 -15.47 -1.99 -10.63
C ALA A 38 -16.40 -0.78 -10.51
N SER A 39 -15.95 0.30 -9.87
CA SER A 39 -16.71 1.55 -9.78
C SER A 39 -16.82 2.26 -11.14
N ALA A 40 -15.75 2.25 -11.95
CA ALA A 40 -15.78 2.78 -13.31
C ALA A 40 -16.69 1.97 -14.23
N GLU A 41 -16.67 0.63 -14.15
CA GLU A 41 -17.56 -0.26 -14.90
C GLU A 41 -19.04 -0.04 -14.56
N ARG A 42 -19.35 0.30 -13.30
CA ARG A 42 -20.70 0.71 -12.86
C ARG A 42 -21.11 2.12 -13.30
N GLY A 43 -20.28 2.80 -14.10
CA GLY A 43 -20.53 4.18 -14.57
C GLY A 43 -20.36 5.25 -13.50
N ARG A 44 -19.73 4.93 -12.36
CA ARG A 44 -19.48 5.86 -11.25
C ARG A 44 -17.99 5.88 -10.91
N PRO A 45 -17.13 6.42 -11.80
CA PRO A 45 -15.69 6.44 -11.57
C PRO A 45 -15.35 7.26 -10.32
N ILE A 46 -14.47 6.73 -9.48
CA ILE A 46 -13.93 7.44 -8.32
C ILE A 46 -12.87 8.41 -8.84
N ILE A 47 -13.15 9.71 -8.76
CA ILE A 47 -12.27 10.77 -9.25
C ILE A 47 -11.86 11.64 -8.07
N SER A 48 -10.57 11.92 -7.95
CA SER A 48 -10.04 12.87 -6.98
C SER A 48 -9.05 13.82 -7.64
N SER A 49 -9.03 15.07 -7.17
CA SER A 49 -8.06 16.09 -7.57
C SER A 49 -7.30 16.55 -6.35
N VAL A 50 -5.98 16.42 -6.37
CA VAL A 50 -5.08 16.90 -5.31
C VAL A 50 -4.12 17.89 -5.96
N GLY A 51 -4.40 19.18 -5.80
CA GLY A 51 -3.70 20.24 -6.54
C GLY A 51 -3.85 20.03 -8.06
N SER A 52 -2.73 19.89 -8.76
CA SER A 52 -2.68 19.63 -10.22
C SER A 52 -2.80 18.14 -10.59
N LEU A 53 -2.75 17.22 -9.62
CA LEU A 53 -2.84 15.78 -9.88
C LEU A 53 -4.30 15.34 -9.95
N GLN A 54 -4.67 14.68 -11.05
CA GLN A 54 -6.00 14.11 -11.23
C GLN A 54 -5.94 12.59 -11.26
N LEU A 55 -6.56 11.96 -10.26
CA LEU A 55 -6.72 10.51 -10.16
C LEU A 55 -8.04 10.13 -10.84
N LYS A 56 -7.98 9.88 -12.15
CA LYS A 56 -9.15 9.54 -12.98
C LYS A 56 -9.21 8.08 -13.41
N LYS A 57 -8.07 7.38 -13.37
CA LYS A 57 -7.93 6.01 -13.88
C LYS A 57 -7.69 5.06 -12.71
N PRO A 58 -8.16 3.80 -12.76
CA PRO A 58 -7.85 2.80 -11.74
C PRO A 58 -6.33 2.61 -11.52
N VAL A 59 -5.54 2.63 -12.60
CA VAL A 59 -4.07 2.60 -12.52
C VAL A 59 -3.50 3.78 -11.73
N ALA A 60 -4.09 4.97 -11.84
CA ALA A 60 -3.62 6.14 -11.09
C ALA A 60 -3.84 5.94 -9.58
N TRP A 61 -4.97 5.32 -9.18
CA TRP A 61 -5.25 4.97 -7.79
C TRP A 61 -4.29 3.90 -7.25
N PHE A 62 -3.98 2.88 -8.04
CA PHE A 62 -2.95 1.88 -7.70
C PHE A 62 -1.60 2.53 -7.40
N LEU A 63 -1.12 3.39 -8.31
CA LEU A 63 0.15 4.09 -8.16
C LEU A 63 0.14 5.06 -6.97
N ALA A 64 -0.98 5.75 -6.73
CA ALA A 64 -1.12 6.65 -5.59
C ALA A 64 -1.00 5.91 -4.25
N VAL A 65 -1.60 4.73 -4.13
CA VAL A 65 -1.50 3.90 -2.91
C VAL A 65 -0.08 3.41 -2.70
N LEU A 66 0.59 2.93 -3.76
CA LEU A 66 2.00 2.51 -3.65
C LEU A 66 2.92 3.67 -3.25
N LEU A 67 2.74 4.86 -3.85
CA LEU A 67 3.49 6.06 -3.49
C LEU A 67 3.24 6.47 -2.05
N LEU A 68 2.01 6.36 -1.56
CA LEU A 68 1.68 6.68 -0.17
C LEU A 68 2.36 5.71 0.81
N TRP A 69 2.40 4.42 0.47
CA TRP A 69 3.16 3.42 1.24
C TRP A 69 4.67 3.69 1.23
N GLU A 70 5.26 3.97 0.07
CA GLU A 70 6.71 4.12 -0.07
C GLU A 70 7.24 5.48 0.42
N MET A 71 6.45 6.55 0.27
CA MET A 71 6.90 7.89 0.64
C MET A 71 6.44 8.28 2.03
N CYS A 72 5.15 8.19 2.34
CA CYS A 72 4.63 8.76 3.58
C CYS A 72 5.04 7.95 4.81
N LEU A 73 5.03 6.61 4.70
CA LEU A 73 5.26 5.74 5.84
C LEU A 73 6.75 5.70 6.24
N PRO A 74 7.71 5.45 5.33
CA PRO A 74 9.14 5.57 5.65
C PRO A 74 9.51 6.95 6.14
N LEU A 75 9.03 8.01 5.49
CA LEU A 75 9.36 9.39 5.86
C LEU A 75 8.80 9.78 7.24
N TYR A 76 7.62 9.27 7.61
CA TYR A 76 7.08 9.41 8.97
C TYR A 76 7.93 8.67 10.01
N ILE A 77 8.35 7.43 9.73
CA ILE A 77 9.20 6.67 10.64
C ILE A 77 10.56 7.35 10.81
N THR A 78 11.18 7.78 9.71
CA THR A 78 12.45 8.49 9.75
C THR A 78 12.34 9.81 10.50
N SER A 79 11.32 10.63 10.25
CA SER A 79 11.12 11.87 11.01
C SER A 79 10.88 11.62 12.50
N ARG A 80 10.11 10.59 12.87
CA ARG A 80 9.95 10.16 14.26
C ARG A 80 11.25 9.67 14.90
N SER A 81 12.16 9.08 14.14
CA SER A 81 13.47 8.66 14.66
C SER A 81 14.43 9.82 14.91
N GLN A 82 14.17 10.98 14.31
CA GLN A 82 14.97 12.19 14.44
C GLN A 82 14.43 13.17 15.50
N ALA A 83 13.22 12.94 16.01
CA ALA A 83 12.58 13.72 17.06
C ALA A 83 12.87 13.14 18.44
#